data_AF-A0A519UZY2-F1
#
_entry.id   AF-A0A519UZY2-F1
#
_cell.length_a   1.000
_cell.length_b   1.000
_cell.length_c   1.000
_cell.angle_alpha   90.00
_cell.angle_beta   90.00
_cell.angle_gamma   90.00
#
_symmetry.space_group_name_H-M   'P 1'
#
loop_
_entity.id
_entity.type
_entity.pdbx_description
1 polymer ?
#
loop_
_entity_poly.entity_id
_entity_poly.type
_entity_poly.pdbx_seq_one_letter_code
_entity_poly.pdbx_strand_id
1 'polypeptide(L)'
;MLAAAGFWLLVRHRAAPDPYAAVAAALRQARPADVASITLYPLLPDKQGRPARPFELRTAAAIGPVLRGLQQLRPIRVNKQTFNPFIEATLMVRLSPELAAARQLHSHNVIFRLASAAEGDVALRAYSEVVCQSTALSQRVRHLRDSVDSR
;
A
#
# COMPACT_ATOMS: atom_id res chain seq x y z
N MET A 1 -12.30 -21.07 -43.13
CA MET A 1 -11.41 -20.84 -41.97
C MET A 1 -11.23 -19.33 -41.77
N LEU A 2 -12.14 -18.69 -41.03
CA LEU A 2 -12.09 -17.26 -40.70
C LEU A 2 -12.53 -17.10 -39.23
N ALA A 3 -11.80 -17.73 -38.31
CA ALA A 3 -12.15 -17.71 -36.89
C ALA A 3 -10.93 -17.58 -35.96
N ALA A 4 -9.77 -17.17 -36.48
CA ALA A 4 -8.55 -17.03 -35.66
C ALA A 4 -8.12 -15.57 -35.42
N ALA A 5 -8.61 -14.61 -36.20
CA ALA A 5 -8.16 -13.21 -36.09
C ALA A 5 -8.92 -12.39 -35.05
N GLY A 6 -10.16 -12.76 -34.71
CA GLY A 6 -10.98 -12.01 -33.73
C GLY A 6 -10.65 -12.28 -32.27
N PHE A 7 -10.05 -13.44 -31.96
CA PHE A 7 -9.82 -13.84 -30.56
C PHE A 7 -8.58 -13.18 -29.94
N TRP A 8 -7.65 -12.66 -30.75
CA TRP A 8 -6.42 -12.03 -30.24
C TRP A 8 -6.62 -10.59 -29.73
N LEU A 9 -7.69 -9.91 -30.17
CA LEU A 9 -8.06 -8.58 -29.69
C LEU A 9 -8.81 -8.60 -28.34
N LEU A 10 -9.25 -9.77 -27.89
CA LEU A 10 -9.89 -9.96 -26.57
C LEU A 10 -8.90 -10.39 -25.48
N VAL A 11 -7.64 -10.64 -25.85
CA VAL A 11 -6.60 -11.13 -24.94
C VAL A 11 -5.69 -9.98 -24.54
N ARG A 12 -5.86 -9.50 -23.29
CA ARG A 12 -5.04 -8.51 -22.55
C ARG A 12 -5.56 -7.07 -22.52
N HIS A 13 -6.80 -6.89 -22.06
CA HIS A 13 -7.03 -5.85 -21.04
C HIS A 13 -6.53 -6.34 -19.68
N ARG A 14 -5.23 -6.66 -19.58
CA ARG A 14 -4.58 -6.57 -18.28
C ARG A 14 -4.41 -5.08 -18.06
N ALA A 15 -5.20 -4.51 -17.15
CA ALA A 15 -4.92 -3.18 -16.63
C ALA A 15 -3.42 -3.10 -16.36
N ALA A 16 -2.72 -2.23 -17.08
CA ALA A 16 -1.30 -2.02 -16.83
C ALA A 16 -1.18 -1.60 -15.35
N PRO A 17 -0.25 -2.18 -14.57
CA PRO A 17 -0.09 -1.78 -13.19
C PRO A 17 0.19 -0.29 -13.14
N ASP A 18 -0.53 0.44 -12.28
CA ASP A 18 -0.42 1.90 -12.24
C ASP A 18 1.03 2.31 -11.99
N PRO A 19 1.60 3.29 -12.70
CA PRO A 19 2.98 3.69 -12.46
C PRO A 19 3.14 4.24 -11.03
N TYR A 20 4.31 4.04 -10.43
CA TYR A 20 4.58 4.53 -9.07
C TYR A 20 4.35 6.04 -8.96
N ALA A 21 4.77 6.82 -9.95
CA ALA A 21 4.62 8.27 -9.95
C ALA A 21 3.16 8.72 -9.85
N ALA A 22 2.24 8.08 -10.58
CA ALA A 22 0.81 8.42 -10.52
C ALA A 22 0.20 8.11 -9.15
N VAL A 23 0.51 6.94 -8.59
CA VAL A 23 0.05 6.57 -7.24
C VAL A 23 0.65 7.47 -6.17
N ALA A 24 1.94 7.79 -6.25
CA ALA A 24 2.59 8.70 -5.31
C ALA A 24 1.97 10.11 -5.38
N ALA A 25 1.66 10.59 -6.59
CA ALA A 25 0.97 11.87 -6.78
C ALA A 25 -0.46 11.84 -6.21
N ALA A 26 -1.20 10.76 -6.42
CA ALA A 26 -2.54 10.57 -5.85
C ALA A 26 -2.49 10.60 -4.33
N LEU A 27 -1.61 9.80 -3.71
CA LEU A 27 -1.47 9.74 -2.24
C LEU A 27 -1.05 11.09 -1.64
N ARG A 28 -0.11 11.81 -2.27
CA ARG A 28 0.35 13.13 -1.81
C ARG A 28 -0.75 14.18 -1.74
N GLN A 29 -1.78 14.06 -2.57
CA GLN A 29 -2.88 15.02 -2.64
C GLN A 29 -4.15 14.53 -1.98
N ALA A 30 -4.26 13.23 -1.72
CA ALA A 30 -5.38 12.64 -1.04
C ALA A 30 -5.60 13.29 0.33
N ARG A 31 -6.86 13.60 0.63
CA ARG A 31 -7.35 13.96 1.95
C ARG A 31 -7.94 12.70 2.59
N PRO A 32 -8.18 12.69 3.91
CA PRO A 32 -8.84 11.56 4.55
C PRO A 32 -10.21 11.21 3.94
N ALA A 33 -10.93 12.20 3.40
CA ALA A 33 -12.20 11.99 2.71
C ALA A 33 -12.06 11.29 1.34
N ASP A 34 -10.90 11.37 0.71
CA ASP A 34 -10.61 10.72 -0.58
C ASP A 34 -10.18 9.26 -0.41
N VAL A 35 -10.16 8.74 0.82
CA VAL A 35 -9.79 7.37 1.16
C VAL A 35 -11.02 6.69 1.75
N ALA A 36 -11.57 5.73 1.01
CA ALA A 36 -12.73 4.98 1.45
C ALA A 36 -12.40 4.08 2.64
N SER A 37 -11.23 3.43 2.61
CA SER A 37 -10.71 2.69 3.76
C SER A 37 -9.22 2.39 3.66
N ILE A 38 -8.64 2.04 4.81
CA ILE A 38 -7.30 1.45 4.90
C ILE A 38 -7.41 0.14 5.66
N THR A 39 -7.10 -0.98 5.02
CA THR A 39 -7.06 -2.29 5.66
C THR A 39 -5.63 -2.69 5.95
N LEU A 40 -5.36 -3.06 7.20
CA LEU A 40 -4.08 -3.61 7.62
C LEU A 40 -4.21 -5.13 7.81
N TYR A 41 -3.26 -5.86 7.23
CA TYR A 41 -3.04 -7.28 7.43
C TYR A 41 -1.67 -7.47 8.10
N PRO A 42 -1.62 -7.43 9.45
CA PRO A 42 -0.38 -7.70 10.16
C PRO A 42 0.04 -9.17 9.97
N LEU A 43 1.33 -9.41 9.76
CA LEU A 43 1.90 -10.76 9.66
C LEU A 43 2.64 -11.17 10.93
N LEU A 44 3.00 -10.19 11.76
CA LEU A 44 3.65 -10.40 13.05
C LEU A 44 2.65 -10.31 14.20
N PRO A 45 2.84 -11.11 15.27
CA PRO A 45 2.07 -10.99 16.51
C PRO A 45 2.06 -9.57 17.08
N ASP A 46 1.07 -9.28 17.92
CA ASP A 46 1.05 -8.03 18.71
C ASP A 46 2.17 -8.02 19.78
N LYS A 47 2.27 -6.92 20.54
CA LYS A 47 3.24 -6.78 21.64
C LYS A 47 3.06 -7.79 22.77
N GLN A 48 1.88 -8.39 22.87
CA GLN A 48 1.53 -9.39 23.88
C GLN A 48 1.74 -10.83 23.35
N GLY A 49 2.25 -10.99 22.12
CA GLY A 49 2.47 -12.29 21.49
C GLY A 49 1.19 -12.94 20.95
N ARG A 50 0.07 -12.21 20.88
CA ARG A 50 -1.19 -12.73 20.34
C ARG A 50 -1.18 -12.68 18.82
N PRO A 51 -1.89 -13.61 18.15
CA PRO A 51 -2.06 -13.55 16.70
C PRO A 51 -2.73 -12.24 16.29
N ALA A 52 -2.01 -11.41 15.54
CA ALA A 52 -2.53 -10.14 15.07
C ALA A 52 -3.60 -10.37 13.99
N ARG A 53 -4.75 -9.69 14.13
CA ARG A 53 -5.88 -9.85 13.21
C ARG A 53 -5.91 -8.72 12.18
N PRO A 54 -6.42 -8.98 10.96
CA PRO A 54 -6.70 -7.90 10.03
C PRO A 54 -7.73 -6.93 10.62
N PHE A 55 -7.50 -5.64 10.43
CA PHE A 55 -8.44 -4.59 10.82
C PHE A 55 -8.49 -3.47 9.79
N GLU A 56 -9.60 -2.74 9.79
CA GLU A 56 -9.89 -1.71 8.79
C GLU A 56 -10.15 -0.35 9.45
N LEU A 57 -9.57 0.69 8.88
CA LEU A 57 -9.78 2.08 9.26
C LEU A 57 -10.74 2.71 8.24
N ARG A 58 -11.87 3.24 8.74
CA ARG A 58 -12.92 3.86 7.91
C ARG A 58 -13.20 5.31 8.26
N THR A 59 -12.75 5.78 9.43
CA THR A 59 -13.00 7.16 9.87
C THR A 59 -11.85 8.07 9.47
N ALA A 60 -12.16 9.32 9.13
CA ALA A 60 -11.16 10.32 8.78
C ALA A 60 -10.08 10.49 9.87
N ALA A 61 -10.49 10.42 11.15
CA ALA A 61 -9.58 10.53 12.30
C ALA A 61 -8.58 9.35 12.37
N ALA A 62 -9.01 8.13 12.02
CA ALA A 62 -8.13 6.96 12.00
C ALA A 62 -7.25 6.91 10.73
N ILE A 63 -7.82 7.30 9.59
CA ILE A 63 -7.15 7.32 8.28
C ILE A 63 -6.05 8.39 8.23
N GLY A 64 -6.33 9.60 8.71
CA GLY A 64 -5.46 10.76 8.53
C GLY A 64 -4.00 10.55 8.98
N PRO A 65 -3.73 9.98 10.15
CA PRO A 65 -2.36 9.66 10.57
C PRO A 65 -1.63 8.66 9.65
N VAL A 66 -2.31 7.61 9.18
CA VAL A 66 -1.70 6.63 8.26
C VAL A 66 -1.46 7.25 6.88
N LEU A 67 -2.43 8.03 6.40
CA LEU A 67 -2.32 8.75 5.14
C LEU A 67 -1.13 9.73 5.16
N ARG A 68 -0.90 10.46 6.25
CA ARG A 68 0.30 11.30 6.39
C ARG A 68 1.59 10.50 6.28
N GLY A 69 1.65 9.29 6.85
CA GLY A 69 2.80 8.39 6.68
C GLY A 69 3.00 7.96 5.22
N LEU A 70 1.91 7.65 4.50
CA LEU A 70 1.94 7.33 3.07
C LEU A 70 2.41 8.52 2.20
N GLN A 71 2.01 9.74 2.54
CA GLN A 71 2.40 10.96 1.85
C GLN A 71 3.89 11.28 1.98
N GLN A 72 4.51 10.81 3.07
CA GLN A 72 5.92 11.01 3.39
C GLN A 72 6.85 9.94 2.81
N LEU A 73 6.31 8.94 2.10
CA LEU A 73 7.13 7.90 1.46
C LEU A 73 8.13 8.52 0.47
N ARG A 74 9.40 8.16 0.65
CA ARG A 74 10.51 8.61 -0.21
C ARG A 74 11.15 7.40 -0.87
N PRO A 75 11.25 7.38 -2.22
CA PRO A 75 12.02 6.35 -2.91
C PRO A 75 13.47 6.32 -2.40
N ILE A 76 13.99 5.12 -2.20
CA ILE A 76 15.40 4.89 -1.85
C ILE A 76 16.02 3.95 -2.88
N ARG A 77 17.34 4.06 -3.03
CA ARG A 77 18.11 3.08 -3.80
C ARG A 77 18.54 1.97 -2.85
N VAL A 78 18.30 0.73 -3.25
CA VAL A 78 18.75 -0.47 -2.55
C VAL A 78 19.60 -1.31 -3.50
N ASN A 79 20.57 -2.03 -2.95
CA ASN A 79 21.28 -3.02 -3.74
C ASN A 79 20.40 -4.27 -3.87
N LYS A 80 19.78 -4.46 -5.04
CA LYS A 80 18.87 -5.59 -5.28
C LYS A 80 19.51 -6.97 -5.08
N GLN A 81 20.84 -7.09 -5.13
CA GLN A 81 21.54 -8.38 -4.91
C GLN A 81 21.62 -8.77 -3.43
N THR A 82 21.64 -7.77 -2.54
CA THR A 82 21.76 -7.97 -1.08
C THR A 82 20.50 -7.58 -0.32
N PHE A 83 19.51 -7.00 -1.01
CA PHE A 83 18.27 -6.54 -0.41
C PHE A 83 17.37 -7.73 -0.07
N ASN A 84 17.24 -8.00 1.24
CA ASN A 84 16.45 -9.11 1.78
C ASN A 84 15.46 -8.58 2.85
N PRO A 85 14.30 -8.02 2.45
CA PRO A 85 13.35 -7.42 3.37
C PRO A 85 12.51 -8.48 4.10
N PHE A 86 12.33 -8.31 5.41
CA PHE A 86 11.43 -9.10 6.22
C PHE A 86 10.04 -8.45 6.28
N ILE A 87 9.03 -9.06 5.64
CA ILE A 87 7.68 -8.47 5.55
C ILE A 87 6.96 -8.57 6.90
N GLU A 88 6.52 -7.42 7.43
CA GLU A 88 5.85 -7.33 8.73
C GLU A 88 4.33 -7.17 8.60
N ALA A 89 3.87 -6.49 7.55
CA ALA A 89 2.46 -6.25 7.31
C ALA A 89 2.16 -5.93 5.85
N THR A 90 0.92 -6.20 5.42
CA THR A 90 0.36 -5.68 4.17
C THR A 90 -0.65 -4.59 4.47
N LEU A 91 -0.49 -3.44 3.82
CA LEU A 91 -1.38 -2.29 3.91
C LEU A 91 -2.11 -2.13 2.57
N MET A 92 -3.43 -2.17 2.59
CA MET A 92 -4.27 -1.90 1.43
C MET A 92 -5.00 -0.57 1.64
N VAL A 93 -4.82 0.36 0.71
CA VAL A 93 -5.47 1.67 0.72
C VAL A 93 -6.48 1.69 -0.41
N ARG A 94 -7.76 1.87 -0.07
CA ARG A 94 -8.83 2.01 -1.04
C ARG A 94 -9.14 3.49 -1.22
N LEU A 95 -8.73 4.04 -2.36
CA LEU A 95 -9.03 5.42 -2.77
C LEU A 95 -10.49 5.55 -3.20
N SER A 96 -11.03 6.76 -3.12
CA SER A 96 -12.32 7.08 -3.72
C SER A 96 -12.25 6.91 -5.24
N PRO A 97 -13.35 6.49 -5.89
CA PRO A 97 -13.39 6.38 -7.35
C PRO A 97 -13.06 7.71 -8.04
N GLU A 98 -13.48 8.84 -7.46
CA GLU A 98 -13.25 10.19 -7.95
C GLU A 98 -11.75 10.53 -7.99
N LEU A 99 -11.01 10.26 -6.90
CA LEU A 99 -9.57 10.51 -6.86
C LEU A 99 -8.83 9.58 -7.82
N ALA A 100 -9.21 8.29 -7.85
CA ALA A 100 -8.60 7.33 -8.75
C ALA A 100 -8.78 7.74 -10.22
N ALA A 101 -9.99 8.14 -10.60
CA ALA A 101 -10.30 8.62 -11.95
C ALA A 101 -9.54 9.93 -12.28
N ALA A 102 -9.54 10.91 -11.38
CA ALA A 102 -8.82 12.18 -11.56
C ALA A 102 -7.31 12.00 -11.74
N ARG A 103 -6.76 10.87 -11.27
CA ARG A 103 -5.35 10.49 -11.37
C ARG A 103 -5.09 9.40 -12.41
N GLN A 104 -6.10 9.03 -13.18
CA GLN A 104 -6.04 7.98 -14.22
C GLN A 104 -5.48 6.66 -13.68
N LEU A 105 -5.81 6.33 -12.43
CA LEU A 105 -5.45 5.05 -11.83
C LEU A 105 -6.43 3.97 -12.33
N HIS A 106 -5.89 2.87 -12.82
CA HIS A 106 -6.66 1.69 -13.23
C HIS A 106 -7.22 0.95 -12.02
N SER A 107 -6.54 1.03 -10.87
CA SER A 107 -6.99 0.46 -9.60
C SER A 107 -7.20 1.55 -8.55
N HIS A 108 -8.34 1.50 -7.88
CA HIS A 108 -8.61 2.27 -6.66
C HIS A 108 -7.98 1.63 -5.42
N ASN A 109 -7.46 0.41 -5.52
CA ASN A 109 -6.72 -0.25 -4.44
C ASN A 109 -5.21 -0.08 -4.66
N VAL A 110 -4.56 0.53 -3.68
CA VAL A 110 -3.10 0.67 -3.62
C VAL A 110 -2.58 -0.21 -2.49
N ILE A 111 -1.67 -1.12 -2.81
CA ILE A 111 -1.15 -2.11 -1.86
C ILE A 111 0.32 -1.84 -1.59
N PHE A 112 0.69 -1.79 -0.31
CA PHE A 112 2.07 -1.73 0.16
C PHE A 112 2.36 -2.91 1.08
N ARG A 113 3.54 -3.51 0.94
CA ARG A 113 4.12 -4.40 1.95
C ARG A 113 5.08 -3.58 2.78
N LEU A 114 4.85 -3.52 4.09
CA LEU A 114 5.75 -2.90 5.05
C LEU A 114 6.71 -3.96 5.54
N ALA A 115 7.99 -3.60 5.60
CA ALA A 115 9.06 -4.52 5.91
C ALA A 115 10.19 -3.83 6.68
N SER A 116 10.94 -4.61 7.44
CA SER A 116 12.25 -4.22 7.95
C SER A 116 13.36 -4.78 7.06
N ALA A 117 14.39 -3.99 6.82
CA ALA A 117 15.58 -4.36 6.07
C ALA A 117 16.82 -3.70 6.70
N ALA A 118 18.02 -3.99 6.17
CA ALA A 118 19.26 -3.35 6.62
C ALA A 118 19.22 -1.81 6.45
N GLU A 119 18.48 -1.33 5.46
CA GLU A 119 18.23 0.08 5.18
C GLU A 119 17.18 0.72 6.12
N GLY A 120 16.63 -0.06 7.06
CA GLY A 120 15.59 0.35 8.01
C GLY A 120 14.18 -0.09 7.60
N ASP A 121 13.17 0.63 8.09
CA ASP A 121 11.77 0.37 7.75
C ASP A 121 11.46 0.81 6.31
N VAL A 122 11.06 -0.13 5.46
CA VAL A 122 10.77 0.09 4.03
C VAL A 122 9.35 -0.30 3.64
N ALA A 123 8.81 0.38 2.64
CA ALA A 123 7.53 0.07 2.00
C ALA A 123 7.79 -0.34 0.55
N LEU A 124 7.28 -1.52 0.20
CA LEU A 124 7.35 -2.13 -1.12
C LEU A 124 5.96 -2.02 -1.74
N ARG A 125 5.82 -1.20 -2.78
CA ARG A 125 4.52 -1.09 -3.46
C ARG A 125 4.31 -2.34 -4.33
N ALA A 126 3.12 -2.95 -4.25
CA ALA A 126 2.76 -4.04 -5.14
C ALA A 126 2.84 -3.60 -6.61
N TYR A 127 3.35 -4.49 -7.46
CA TYR A 127 3.52 -4.27 -8.90
C TYR A 127 4.43 -3.10 -9.27
N SER A 128 5.37 -2.74 -8.39
CA SER A 128 6.41 -1.73 -8.63
C SER A 128 7.74 -2.21 -8.05
N GLU A 129 8.84 -1.86 -8.72
CA GLU A 129 10.19 -2.10 -8.19
C GLU A 129 10.67 -1.01 -7.23
N VAL A 130 9.86 0.04 -7.02
CA VAL A 130 10.25 1.18 -6.18
C VAL A 130 10.14 0.79 -4.71
N VAL A 131 11.28 0.83 -4.02
CA VAL A 131 11.37 0.71 -2.56
C VAL A 131 11.32 2.10 -1.95
N CYS A 132 10.49 2.29 -0.93
CA CYS A 132 10.38 3.56 -0.22
C CYS A 132 10.85 3.42 1.22
N GLN A 133 11.51 4.45 1.77
CA GLN A 133 11.66 4.58 3.21
C GLN A 133 10.29 4.87 3.83
N SER A 134 10.00 4.20 4.96
CA SER A 134 8.65 4.15 5.53
C SER A 134 8.60 4.24 7.06
N THR A 135 9.68 4.67 7.72
CA THR A 135 9.81 4.70 9.20
C THR A 135 8.56 5.24 9.91
N ALA A 136 8.06 6.42 9.53
CA ALA A 136 6.87 7.01 10.14
C ALA A 136 5.60 6.17 9.92
N LEU A 137 5.44 5.59 8.73
CA LEU A 137 4.32 4.73 8.39
C LEU A 137 4.36 3.42 9.18
N SER A 138 5.51 2.73 9.19
CA SER A 138 5.70 1.46 9.91
C SER A 138 5.52 1.63 11.41
N GLN A 139 6.08 2.69 12.01
CA GLN A 139 5.84 3.02 13.42
C GLN A 139 4.34 3.22 13.71
N ARG A 140 3.64 3.98 12.87
CA ARG A 140 2.20 4.23 13.06
C ARG A 140 1.38 2.95 12.94
N VAL A 141 1.70 2.11 11.96
CA VAL A 141 1.02 0.83 11.74
C VAL A 141 1.24 -0.13 12.91
N ARG A 142 2.48 -0.24 13.42
CA ARG A 142 2.77 -1.04 14.62
C ARG A 142 1.99 -0.53 15.83
N HIS A 143 1.99 0.79 16.08
CA HIS A 143 1.18 1.38 17.16
C HIS A 143 -0.32 1.08 17.01
N LEU A 144 -0.87 1.16 15.80
CA LEU A 144 -2.29 0.84 15.57
C LEU A 144 -2.60 -0.62 15.87
N ARG A 145 -1.78 -1.56 15.36
CA ARG A 145 -1.91 -2.99 15.67
C ARG A 145 -1.93 -3.21 17.17
N ASP A 146 -0.93 -2.69 17.88
CA ASP A 146 -0.79 -2.91 19.32
C ASP A 146 -1.93 -2.25 20.13
N SER A 147 -2.63 -1.26 19.57
CA SER A 147 -3.75 -0.57 20.24
C SER A 147 -5.12 -1.22 20.02
N VAL A 148 -5.33 -1.90 18.89
CA VAL A 148 -6.62 -2.54 18.57
C VAL A 148 -6.87 -3.75 19.49
N ASP A 149 -5.81 -4.48 19.86
CA ASP A 149 -5.90 -5.67 20.70
C ASP A 149 -5.86 -5.38 22.22
N SER A 150 -5.74 -4.10 22.60
CA SER A 150 -5.82 -3.61 23.99
C SER A 150 -7.23 -3.33 24.49
N ARG A 151 -8.25 -3.53 23.63
CA ARG A 151 -9.68 -3.41 23.93
C ARG A 151 -10.32 -4.78 24.05
#